data_AF-A0A0E0N146-F1
#
_entry.id   AF-A0A0E0N146-F1
#
_cell.length_a   1.000
_cell.length_b   1.000
_cell.length_c   1.000
_cell.angle_alpha   90.00
_cell.angle_beta   90.00
_cell.angle_gamma   90.00
#
_symmetry.space_group_name_H-M   'P 1'
#
loop_
_entity.id
_entity.type
_entity.pdbx_description
1 polymer ?
#
loop_
_entity_poly.entity_id
_entity_poly.type
_entity_poly.pdbx_seq_one_letter_code
_entity_poly.pdbx_strand_id
1 'polypeptide(L)'
;MPAPSASIHLGVPTPYITSHGSKIARLHMYDWIVLVLLVVVDGILNIIEPFHRFVGSDMMTDLRYPMKDNTVPFWAVPIIGIIGPMIIITGIYFKKRNVYDFHHAILGLLFSVLITAVITDAIKDGAYDNFTTGVLCHGKASVIKEGHKSFPSGHTSWSFAGLGFLSWYLAALVAVSRVDDYWHHWQDVFTGGILGLVVSSFCYLQFFPMPSDENGLWPHAYARHILNPDQLENNAQPTSVDRPNSLPNGSFRSPNGLEMGNTGQGQALDFMEAGRRYQ
;
A
#
# COMPACT_ATOMS: atom_id res chain seq x y z
N MET A 1 -62.19 6.54 15.61
CA MET A 1 -60.99 6.17 14.82
C MET A 1 -60.14 7.42 14.71
N PRO A 2 -58.87 7.43 15.13
CA PRO A 2 -58.00 8.56 14.85
C PRO A 2 -57.63 8.55 13.36
N ALA A 3 -57.52 9.73 12.76
CA ALA A 3 -57.15 9.89 11.36
C ALA A 3 -55.76 9.30 11.09
N PRO A 4 -55.50 8.72 9.91
CA PRO A 4 -54.17 8.25 9.55
C PRO A 4 -53.20 9.44 9.55
N SER A 5 -52.10 9.31 10.30
CA SER A 5 -51.00 10.26 10.29
C SER A 5 -50.47 10.41 8.87
N ALA A 6 -50.49 11.63 8.35
CA ALA A 6 -49.90 11.96 7.05
C ALA A 6 -48.43 11.50 7.03
N SER A 7 -48.11 10.59 6.12
CA SER A 7 -46.72 10.27 5.80
C SER A 7 -46.09 11.54 5.23
N ILE A 8 -45.14 12.11 5.98
CA ILE A 8 -44.24 13.13 5.44
C ILE A 8 -43.35 12.40 4.43
N HIS A 9 -43.82 12.28 3.19
CA HIS A 9 -42.94 12.06 2.05
C HIS A 9 -42.11 13.34 1.92
N LEU A 10 -40.96 13.38 2.61
CA LEU A 10 -39.82 14.17 2.15
C LEU A 10 -39.56 13.69 0.73
N GLY A 11 -40.12 14.39 -0.25
CA GLY A 11 -39.93 14.09 -1.65
C GLY A 11 -38.43 13.96 -1.90
N VAL A 12 -38.04 12.89 -2.60
CA VAL A 12 -36.68 12.71 -3.11
C VAL A 12 -36.21 14.07 -3.64
N PRO A 13 -35.08 14.62 -3.17
CA PRO A 13 -34.59 15.89 -3.65
C PRO A 13 -34.60 15.87 -5.17
N THR A 14 -35.25 16.87 -5.75
CA THR A 14 -35.49 17.07 -7.19
C THR A 14 -34.38 16.53 -8.08
N PRO A 15 -34.70 15.95 -9.25
CA PRO A 15 -33.71 15.38 -10.16
C PRO A 15 -32.63 16.42 -10.43
N TYR A 16 -31.45 16.12 -9.89
CA TYR A 16 -30.15 16.75 -10.06
C TYR A 16 -30.10 17.57 -11.35
N ILE A 17 -30.12 18.89 -11.17
CA ILE A 17 -29.94 19.86 -12.26
C ILE A 17 -28.69 19.44 -13.02
N THR A 18 -28.82 19.27 -14.34
CA THR A 18 -27.75 18.99 -15.30
C THR A 18 -26.83 20.22 -15.44
N SER A 19 -26.25 20.67 -14.33
CA SER A 19 -25.33 21.78 -14.34
C SER A 19 -24.01 21.32 -14.95
N HIS A 20 -23.53 22.08 -15.93
CA HIS A 20 -22.15 21.98 -16.41
C HIS A 20 -21.19 21.98 -15.22
N GLY A 21 -20.18 21.11 -15.22
CA GLY A 21 -19.23 20.97 -14.11
C GLY A 21 -18.55 22.29 -13.70
N SER A 22 -18.48 23.26 -14.62
CA SER A 22 -17.99 24.62 -14.34
C SER A 22 -18.86 25.41 -13.35
N LYS A 23 -20.18 25.17 -13.29
CA LYS A 23 -21.05 25.81 -12.29
C LYS A 23 -20.79 25.25 -10.89
N ILE A 24 -20.62 23.92 -10.79
CA ILE A 24 -20.33 23.23 -9.53
C ILE A 24 -18.97 23.69 -8.99
N ALA A 25 -17.94 23.73 -9.85
CA ALA A 25 -16.62 24.19 -9.45
C ALA A 25 -16.61 25.64 -8.94
N ARG A 26 -17.45 26.53 -9.51
CA ARG A 26 -17.61 27.90 -9.00
C ARG A 26 -18.32 27.95 -7.65
N LEU A 27 -19.31 27.09 -7.42
CA LEU A 27 -20.01 27.01 -6.15
C LEU A 27 -19.06 26.58 -5.02
N HIS A 28 -18.18 25.63 -5.33
CA HIS A 28 -17.16 25.09 -4.42
C HIS A 28 -15.79 25.78 -4.57
N MET A 29 -15.76 27.04 -5.03
CA MET A 29 -14.50 27.75 -5.29
C MET A 29 -13.63 27.87 -4.02
N TYR A 30 -14.23 28.01 -2.84
CA TYR A 30 -13.49 28.04 -1.58
C TYR A 30 -12.78 26.71 -1.29
N ASP A 31 -13.40 25.58 -1.59
CA ASP A 31 -12.78 24.27 -1.40
C ASP A 31 -11.52 24.14 -2.27
N TRP A 32 -11.57 24.63 -3.53
CA TRP A 32 -10.40 24.69 -4.41
C TRP A 32 -9.33 25.66 -3.93
N ILE A 33 -9.72 26.82 -3.38
CA ILE A 33 -8.77 27.77 -2.78
C ILE A 33 -8.03 27.12 -1.62
N VAL A 34 -8.74 26.37 -0.75
CA VAL A 34 -8.13 25.64 0.36
C VAL A 34 -7.18 24.57 -0.15
N LEU A 35 -7.52 23.83 -1.21
CA LEU A 35 -6.59 22.87 -1.82
C LEU A 35 -5.30 23.53 -2.31
N VAL A 36 -5.41 24.66 -3.00
CA VAL A 36 -4.23 25.44 -3.44
C VAL A 36 -3.42 25.92 -2.24
N LEU A 37 -4.07 26.40 -1.18
CA LEU A 37 -3.41 26.80 0.05
C LEU A 37 -2.66 25.64 0.70
N LEU A 38 -3.26 24.45 0.76
CA LEU A 38 -2.61 23.25 1.30
C LEU A 38 -1.36 22.88 0.50
N VAL A 39 -1.40 22.96 -0.84
CA VAL A 39 -0.21 22.73 -1.69
C VAL A 39 0.88 23.76 -1.41
N VAL A 40 0.52 25.04 -1.22
CA VAL A 40 1.49 26.08 -0.89
C VAL A 40 2.12 25.84 0.47
N VAL A 41 1.32 25.49 1.49
CA VAL A 41 1.81 25.17 2.84
C VAL A 41 2.75 23.96 2.81
N ASP A 42 2.36 22.89 2.12
CA ASP A 42 3.17 21.69 1.93
C ASP A 42 4.52 22.00 1.24
N GLY A 43 4.48 22.83 0.20
CA GLY A 43 5.69 23.32 -0.48
C GLY A 43 6.60 24.13 0.45
N ILE A 44 6.04 24.97 1.31
CA ILE A 44 6.81 25.76 2.30
C ILE A 44 7.44 24.84 3.34
N LEU A 45 6.69 23.88 3.91
CA LEU A 45 7.21 22.90 4.87
C LEU A 45 8.36 22.09 4.26
N ASN A 46 8.25 21.70 2.99
CA ASN A 46 9.32 20.95 2.32
C ASN A 46 10.65 21.73 2.16
N ILE A 47 10.60 23.06 2.16
CA ILE A 47 11.79 23.93 2.11
C ILE A 47 12.50 23.98 3.47
N ILE A 48 11.75 23.91 4.58
CA ILE A 48 12.28 23.99 5.94
C ILE A 48 13.24 22.81 6.20
N GLU A 49 14.29 23.07 6.98
CA GLU A 49 15.24 22.04 7.37
C GLU A 49 14.61 21.09 8.40
N PRO A 50 14.74 19.78 8.21
CA PRO A 50 14.05 18.80 9.05
C PRO A 50 14.63 18.72 10.45
N PHE A 51 13.80 18.27 11.39
CA PHE A 51 14.21 18.03 12.76
C PHE A 51 15.41 17.07 12.86
N HIS A 52 16.38 17.43 13.69
CA HIS A 52 17.51 16.59 14.06
C HIS A 52 17.17 15.76 15.30
N ARG A 53 16.79 14.49 15.10
CA ARG A 53 16.58 13.56 16.21
C ARG A 53 17.91 13.22 16.90
N PHE A 54 17.98 13.41 18.22
CA PHE A 54 19.09 12.91 19.03
C PHE A 54 19.17 11.38 18.96
N VAL A 55 20.35 10.85 18.61
CA VAL A 55 20.65 9.41 18.67
C VAL A 55 21.79 9.23 19.67
N GLY A 56 21.47 8.70 20.85
CA GLY A 56 22.47 8.32 21.85
C GLY A 56 23.39 7.21 21.34
N SER A 57 24.61 7.11 21.87
CA SER A 57 25.60 6.10 21.46
C SER A 57 25.13 4.66 21.70
N ASP A 58 24.27 4.47 22.69
CA ASP A 58 23.57 3.24 23.03
C ASP A 58 22.38 2.93 22.12
N MET A 59 21.79 3.93 21.46
CA MET A 59 20.68 3.77 20.50
C MET A 59 21.14 3.56 19.05
N MET A 60 22.42 3.79 18.77
CA MET A 60 22.97 3.65 17.41
C MET A 60 22.96 2.21 16.90
N THR A 61 23.03 1.20 17.78
CA THR A 61 23.01 -0.22 17.36
C THR A 61 21.63 -0.66 16.89
N ASP A 62 20.56 -0.08 17.44
CA ASP A 62 19.18 -0.46 17.13
C ASP A 62 18.60 0.30 15.92
N LEU A 63 19.20 1.43 15.56
CA LEU A 63 18.74 2.30 14.47
C LEU A 63 19.58 2.19 13.19
N ARG A 64 20.71 1.47 13.22
CA ARG A 64 21.64 1.36 12.09
C ARG A 64 21.28 0.19 11.19
N TYR A 65 20.51 0.46 10.16
CA TYR A 65 20.31 -0.45 9.03
C TYR A 65 21.21 -0.06 7.84
N PRO A 66 21.67 -1.02 7.03
CA PRO A 66 22.41 -0.72 5.81
C PRO A 66 21.54 0.11 4.86
N MET A 67 22.10 1.19 4.33
CA MET A 67 21.43 2.01 3.31
C MET A 67 21.17 1.16 2.07
N LYS A 68 19.91 1.07 1.66
CA LYS A 68 19.45 0.44 0.43
C LYS A 68 18.75 1.47 -0.42
N ASP A 69 18.72 1.24 -1.73
CA ASP A 69 17.96 2.09 -2.64
C ASP A 69 16.46 1.92 -2.43
N ASN A 70 15.70 2.96 -2.75
CA ASN A 70 14.24 2.96 -2.60
C ASN A 70 13.60 1.95 -3.55
N THR A 71 12.99 0.89 -3.01
CA THR A 71 12.24 -0.11 -3.80
C THR A 71 11.09 0.53 -4.58
N VAL A 72 10.39 1.49 -3.96
CA VAL A 72 9.33 2.28 -4.59
C VAL A 72 9.84 3.72 -4.76
N PRO A 73 9.94 4.23 -5.99
CA PRO A 73 10.40 5.59 -6.21
C PRO A 73 9.35 6.60 -5.74
N PHE A 74 9.79 7.77 -5.27
CA PHE A 74 8.91 8.82 -4.77
C PHE A 74 7.80 9.20 -5.75
N TRP A 75 8.10 9.21 -7.06
CA TRP A 75 7.14 9.51 -8.12
C TRP A 75 6.01 8.48 -8.27
N ALA A 76 6.22 7.24 -7.84
CA ALA A 76 5.20 6.19 -7.92
C ALA A 76 4.08 6.42 -6.90
N VAL A 77 4.35 7.07 -5.78
CA VAL A 77 3.36 7.28 -4.71
C VAL A 77 2.20 8.17 -5.17
N PRO A 78 2.42 9.36 -5.77
CA PRO A 78 1.32 10.15 -6.34
C PRO A 78 0.55 9.41 -7.45
N ILE A 79 1.23 8.58 -8.25
CA ILE A 79 0.57 7.81 -9.31
C ILE A 79 -0.40 6.79 -8.69
N ILE A 80 0.05 6.03 -7.70
CA ILE A 80 -0.77 4.98 -7.07
C ILE A 80 -1.83 5.60 -6.14
N GLY A 81 -1.47 6.60 -5.35
CA GLY A 81 -2.35 7.20 -4.33
C GLY A 81 -3.30 8.26 -4.86
N ILE A 82 -3.04 8.89 -6.01
CA ILE A 82 -3.92 9.94 -6.56
C ILE A 82 -4.45 9.52 -7.93
N ILE A 83 -3.57 9.23 -8.90
CA ILE A 83 -3.97 8.98 -10.29
C ILE A 83 -4.79 7.70 -10.40
N GLY A 84 -4.37 6.61 -9.75
CA GLY A 84 -5.12 5.35 -9.69
C GLY A 84 -6.56 5.53 -9.20
N PRO A 85 -6.78 6.08 -7.99
CA PRO A 85 -8.10 6.41 -7.48
C PRO A 85 -8.91 7.34 -8.38
N MET A 86 -8.29 8.38 -8.96
CA MET A 86 -8.98 9.27 -9.91
C MET A 86 -9.52 8.52 -11.12
N ILE A 87 -8.77 7.56 -11.68
CA ILE A 87 -9.22 6.75 -12.81
C ILE A 87 -10.45 5.92 -12.42
N ILE A 88 -10.43 5.30 -11.25
CA ILE A 88 -11.54 4.48 -10.76
C ILE A 88 -12.79 5.33 -10.51
N ILE A 89 -12.64 6.48 -9.84
CA ILE A 89 -13.72 7.45 -9.60
C ILE A 89 -14.31 7.95 -10.93
N THR A 90 -13.44 8.22 -11.92
CA THR A 90 -13.87 8.61 -13.28
C THR A 90 -14.65 7.50 -13.97
N GLY A 91 -14.23 6.23 -13.83
CA GLY A 91 -14.98 5.08 -14.33
C GLY A 91 -16.38 4.98 -13.72
N ILE A 92 -16.51 5.21 -12.42
CA ILE A 92 -17.80 5.24 -11.71
C ILE A 92 -18.68 6.40 -12.22
N TYR A 93 -18.08 7.57 -12.46
CA TYR A 93 -18.78 8.71 -13.06
C TYR A 93 -19.38 8.37 -14.42
N PHE A 94 -18.66 7.68 -15.30
CA PHE A 94 -19.21 7.30 -16.61
C PHE A 94 -20.44 6.40 -16.51
N LYS A 95 -20.52 5.55 -15.48
CA LYS A 95 -21.67 4.69 -15.20
C LYS A 95 -22.83 5.45 -14.56
N LYS A 96 -22.56 6.26 -13.53
CA LYS A 96 -23.58 6.98 -12.76
C LYS A 96 -24.07 8.27 -13.43
N ARG A 97 -23.27 8.85 -14.32
CA ARG A 97 -23.51 10.16 -14.97
C ARG A 97 -23.84 11.29 -13.99
N ASN A 98 -23.32 11.21 -12.75
CA ASN A 98 -23.55 12.20 -11.70
C ASN A 98 -22.29 13.06 -11.48
N VAL A 99 -22.36 14.31 -11.95
CA VAL A 99 -21.23 15.26 -11.86
C VAL A 99 -20.97 15.72 -10.43
N TYR A 100 -21.98 15.76 -9.56
CA TYR A 100 -21.81 16.18 -8.16
C TYR A 100 -21.06 15.12 -7.36
N ASP A 101 -21.44 13.85 -7.49
CA ASP A 101 -20.76 12.70 -6.87
C ASP A 101 -19.30 12.66 -7.33
N PHE A 102 -19.06 12.83 -8.64
CA PHE A 102 -17.72 12.91 -9.20
C PHE A 102 -16.90 14.08 -8.62
N HIS A 103 -17.47 15.28 -8.57
CA HIS A 103 -16.77 16.46 -8.05
C HIS A 103 -16.34 16.28 -6.59
N HIS A 104 -17.25 15.81 -5.74
CA HIS A 104 -16.98 15.61 -4.32
C HIS A 104 -16.04 14.44 -4.08
N ALA A 105 -16.10 13.38 -4.89
CA ALA A 105 -15.15 12.27 -4.81
C ALA A 105 -13.72 12.72 -5.16
N ILE A 106 -13.56 13.58 -6.17
CA ILE A 106 -12.25 14.14 -6.54
C ILE A 106 -11.75 15.11 -5.46
N LEU A 107 -12.60 16.03 -4.98
CA LEU A 107 -12.24 16.94 -3.90
C LEU A 107 -11.81 16.16 -2.65
N GLY A 108 -12.61 15.17 -2.23
CA GLY A 108 -12.33 14.35 -1.04
C GLY A 108 -11.00 13.60 -1.14
N LEU A 109 -10.68 13.04 -2.32
CA LEU A 109 -9.39 12.39 -2.57
C LEU A 109 -8.23 13.37 -2.40
N LEU A 110 -8.32 14.55 -3.04
CA LEU A 110 -7.26 15.56 -2.98
C LEU A 110 -7.08 16.11 -1.56
N PHE A 111 -8.18 16.37 -0.84
CA PHE A 111 -8.14 16.78 0.56
C PHE A 111 -7.49 15.72 1.44
N SER A 112 -7.88 14.45 1.28
CA SER A 112 -7.33 13.35 2.07
C SER A 112 -5.81 13.27 1.93
N VAL A 113 -5.29 13.35 0.70
CA VAL A 113 -3.85 13.29 0.44
C VAL A 113 -3.12 14.56 0.91
N LEU A 114 -3.63 15.76 0.60
CA LEU A 114 -2.95 17.01 0.92
C LEU A 114 -2.97 17.34 2.42
N ILE A 115 -4.06 17.07 3.13
CA ILE A 115 -4.09 17.22 4.59
C ILE A 115 -3.07 16.27 5.22
N THR A 116 -3.02 15.01 4.74
CA THR A 116 -2.04 14.03 5.23
C THR A 116 -0.60 14.47 4.94
N ALA A 117 -0.35 15.08 3.79
CA ALA A 117 0.96 15.63 3.40
C ALA A 117 1.40 16.73 4.37
N VAL A 118 0.56 17.75 4.54
CA VAL A 118 0.80 18.87 5.46
C VAL A 118 1.04 18.38 6.88
N ILE A 119 0.23 17.46 7.39
CA ILE A 119 0.41 16.91 8.74
C ILE A 119 1.72 16.13 8.85
N THR A 120 2.04 15.30 7.86
CA THR A 120 3.27 14.50 7.84
C THR A 120 4.50 15.40 7.89
N ASP A 121 4.53 16.45 7.06
CA ASP A 121 5.67 17.35 7.00
C ASP A 121 5.72 18.33 8.18
N ALA A 122 4.55 18.78 8.68
CA ALA A 122 4.49 19.55 9.92
C ALA A 122 5.01 18.75 11.14
N ILE A 123 4.81 17.42 11.19
CA ILE A 123 5.37 16.58 12.24
C ILE A 123 6.89 16.43 12.08
N LYS A 124 7.39 16.31 10.84
CA LYS A 124 8.84 16.26 10.57
C LYS A 124 9.55 17.55 10.98
N ASP A 125 8.89 18.69 10.81
CA ASP A 125 9.47 20.00 11.09
C ASP A 125 9.22 20.43 12.55
N GLY A 126 8.05 20.12 13.12
CA GLY A 126 7.58 20.65 14.41
C GLY A 126 8.25 20.05 15.66
N ALA A 127 9.08 19.02 15.52
CA ALA A 127 9.76 18.39 16.64
C ALA A 127 11.08 19.08 17.05
N TYR A 128 11.31 20.35 16.71
CA TYR A 128 12.53 21.10 17.07
C TYR A 128 12.85 21.06 18.58
N ASP A 129 13.87 20.28 18.94
CA ASP A 129 14.64 20.49 20.16
C ASP A 129 15.94 21.23 19.79
N ASN A 130 16.17 22.37 20.44
CA ASN A 130 17.35 23.23 20.22
C ASN A 130 18.59 22.69 20.96
N PHE A 131 18.49 21.49 21.54
CA PHE A 131 19.53 20.85 22.30
C PHE A 131 19.93 19.55 21.63
N THR A 132 20.81 19.57 20.61
CA THR A 132 21.84 18.54 20.34
C THR A 132 22.47 18.65 18.94
N THR A 133 23.50 19.48 18.82
CA THR A 133 24.53 19.34 17.78
C THR A 133 25.64 18.44 18.33
N GLY A 134 25.64 17.14 18.04
CA GLY A 134 26.63 16.22 18.63
C GLY A 134 27.04 14.98 17.83
N VAL A 135 26.39 14.67 16.71
CA VAL A 135 26.75 13.51 15.87
C VAL A 135 27.41 13.96 14.57
N LEU A 136 28.68 13.58 14.38
CA LEU A 136 29.45 13.88 13.18
C LEU A 136 29.09 12.89 12.06
N CYS A 137 28.09 13.24 11.24
CA CYS A 137 27.70 12.44 10.08
C CYS A 137 28.73 12.58 8.95
N HIS A 138 29.16 11.45 8.37
CA HIS A 138 30.03 11.43 7.18
C HIS A 138 29.20 11.03 5.96
N GLY A 139 29.19 11.86 4.92
CA GLY A 139 28.45 11.56 3.68
C GLY A 139 27.96 12.79 2.94
N LYS A 140 27.14 12.56 1.90
CA LYS A 140 26.54 13.63 1.09
C LYS A 140 25.43 14.33 1.87
N ALA A 141 25.47 15.66 1.95
CA ALA A 141 24.52 16.45 2.75
C ALA A 141 23.04 16.20 2.41
N SER A 142 22.71 15.93 1.14
CA SER A 142 21.35 15.61 0.71
C SER A 142 20.83 14.28 1.29
N VAL A 143 21.72 13.30 1.47
CA VAL A 143 21.37 11.98 2.02
C VAL A 143 21.20 12.06 3.53
N ILE A 144 22.04 12.86 4.19
CA ILE A 144 21.91 13.13 5.63
C ILE A 144 20.59 13.87 5.91
N LYS A 145 20.21 14.84 5.06
CA LYS A 145 18.92 15.54 5.16
C LYS A 145 17.73 14.58 4.98
N GLU A 146 17.80 13.65 4.04
CA GLU A 146 16.75 12.63 3.82
C GLU A 146 16.62 11.68 5.02
N GLY A 147 17.74 11.26 5.59
CA GLY A 147 17.77 10.43 6.80
C GLY A 147 17.19 11.12 8.04
N HIS A 148 17.21 12.45 8.10
CA HIS A 148 16.54 13.21 9.17
C HIS A 148 15.04 13.40 8.92
N LYS A 149 14.56 13.30 7.67
CA LYS A 149 13.13 13.39 7.29
C LYS A 149 12.34 12.08 7.43
N SER A 150 12.92 11.03 8.01
CA SER A 150 12.36 9.68 7.93
C SER A 150 11.10 9.43 8.75
N PHE A 151 10.81 10.25 9.77
CA PHE A 151 9.65 10.07 10.64
C PHE A 151 8.70 11.28 10.61
N PRO A 152 7.40 11.09 10.30
CA PRO A 152 6.75 9.89 9.76
C PRO A 152 7.00 9.67 8.25
N SER A 153 6.87 8.42 7.79
CA SER A 153 7.12 8.03 6.38
C SER A 153 6.13 8.67 5.41
N GLY A 154 6.60 9.58 4.56
CA GLY A 154 5.79 10.21 3.51
C GLY A 154 5.19 9.20 2.52
N HIS A 155 5.98 8.21 2.10
CA HIS A 155 5.54 7.17 1.16
C HIS A 155 4.35 6.37 1.71
N THR A 156 4.41 6.01 3.00
CA THR A 156 3.36 5.24 3.66
C THR A 156 2.12 6.11 3.87
N SER A 157 2.27 7.30 4.45
CA SER A 157 1.14 8.19 4.77
C SER A 157 0.32 8.55 3.53
N TRP A 158 0.98 8.94 2.43
CA TRP A 158 0.31 9.36 1.20
C TRP A 158 -0.41 8.20 0.51
N SER A 159 0.24 7.02 0.45
CA SER A 159 -0.36 5.82 -0.13
C SER A 159 -1.61 5.39 0.64
N PHE A 160 -1.55 5.41 1.98
CA PHE A 160 -2.68 5.06 2.84
C PHE A 160 -3.81 6.08 2.76
N ALA A 161 -3.51 7.38 2.68
CA ALA A 161 -4.53 8.41 2.51
C ALA A 161 -5.31 8.23 1.19
N GLY A 162 -4.58 8.10 0.07
CA GLY A 162 -5.19 7.98 -1.25
C GLY A 162 -5.97 6.68 -1.47
N LEU A 163 -5.33 5.53 -1.26
CA LEU A 163 -5.96 4.22 -1.42
C LEU A 163 -6.99 3.92 -0.33
N GLY A 164 -6.75 4.42 0.89
CA GLY A 164 -7.71 4.36 1.97
C GLY A 164 -8.98 5.12 1.61
N PHE A 165 -8.87 6.39 1.18
CA PHE A 165 -10.02 7.18 0.76
C PHE A 165 -10.82 6.47 -0.34
N LEU A 166 -10.15 5.91 -1.36
CA LEU A 166 -10.82 5.13 -2.38
C LEU A 166 -11.59 3.93 -1.80
N SER A 167 -10.95 3.17 -0.90
CA SER A 167 -11.56 2.00 -0.27
C SER A 167 -12.79 2.38 0.55
N TRP A 168 -12.71 3.47 1.33
CA TRP A 168 -13.84 4.03 2.07
C TRP A 168 -14.95 4.52 1.14
N TYR A 169 -14.62 5.20 0.04
CA TYR A 169 -15.59 5.67 -0.94
C TYR A 169 -16.36 4.50 -1.56
N LEU A 170 -15.67 3.45 -2.02
CA LEU A 170 -16.30 2.26 -2.61
C LEU A 170 -17.17 1.52 -1.59
N ALA A 171 -16.67 1.34 -0.37
CA ALA A 171 -17.43 0.71 0.71
C ALA A 171 -18.69 1.53 1.05
N ALA A 172 -18.59 2.86 1.09
CA ALA A 172 -19.71 3.76 1.33
C ALA A 172 -20.78 3.66 0.23
N LEU A 173 -20.39 3.52 -1.04
CA LEU A 173 -21.35 3.32 -2.13
C LEU A 173 -22.21 2.06 -1.95
N VAL A 174 -21.62 0.97 -1.45
CA VAL A 174 -22.34 -0.28 -1.15
C VAL A 174 -23.16 -0.14 0.12
N ALA A 175 -22.60 0.45 1.16
CA ALA A 175 -23.28 0.67 2.44
C ALA A 175 -24.55 1.52 2.27
N VAL A 176 -24.43 2.65 1.57
CA VAL A 176 -25.54 3.57 1.31
C VAL A 176 -26.62 2.88 0.48
N SER A 177 -26.28 2.07 -0.53
CA SER A 177 -27.31 1.35 -1.28
C SER A 177 -28.12 0.38 -0.41
N ARG A 178 -27.51 -0.23 0.63
CA ARG A 178 -28.24 -1.13 1.55
C ARG A 178 -29.22 -0.39 2.45
N VAL A 179 -28.93 0.87 2.78
CA VAL A 179 -29.80 1.74 3.59
C VAL A 179 -30.90 2.35 2.73
N ASP A 180 -30.55 2.88 1.54
CA ASP A 180 -31.48 3.53 0.62
C ASP A 180 -32.53 2.56 0.05
N ASP A 181 -32.15 1.29 -0.16
CA ASP A 181 -33.07 0.24 -0.59
C ASP A 181 -33.90 -0.34 0.57
N TYR A 182 -33.79 0.22 1.79
CA TYR A 182 -34.51 -0.19 3.01
C TYR A 182 -34.30 -1.65 3.44
N TRP A 183 -33.23 -2.31 2.97
CA TRP A 183 -32.93 -3.69 3.37
C TRP A 183 -32.29 -3.78 4.76
N HIS A 184 -31.53 -2.76 5.16
CA HIS A 184 -30.81 -2.75 6.43
C HIS A 184 -30.97 -1.42 7.16
N HIS A 185 -30.98 -1.50 8.49
CA HIS A 185 -30.84 -0.31 9.30
C HIS A 185 -29.39 0.19 9.25
N TRP A 186 -29.17 1.50 9.38
CA TRP A 186 -27.82 2.07 9.29
C TRP A 186 -26.87 1.54 10.39
N GLN A 187 -27.40 1.16 11.56
CA GLN A 187 -26.62 0.57 12.65
C GLN A 187 -26.04 -0.80 12.27
N ASP A 188 -26.80 -1.61 11.52
CA ASP A 188 -26.36 -2.93 11.06
C ASP A 188 -25.22 -2.79 10.05
N VAL A 189 -25.35 -1.82 9.13
CA VAL A 189 -24.34 -1.52 8.11
C VAL A 189 -23.06 -0.99 8.77
N PHE A 190 -23.17 -0.10 9.76
CA PHE A 190 -22.03 0.41 10.50
C PHE A 190 -21.30 -0.70 11.29
N THR A 191 -22.06 -1.54 12.00
CA THR A 191 -21.52 -2.68 12.74
C THR A 191 -20.83 -3.69 11.81
N GLY A 192 -21.45 -3.96 10.65
CA GLY A 192 -20.86 -4.80 9.60
C GLY A 192 -19.55 -4.23 9.06
N GLY A 193 -19.45 -2.91 8.91
CA GLY A 193 -18.21 -2.21 8.52
C GLY A 193 -17.08 -2.42 9.53
N ILE A 194 -17.35 -2.26 10.83
CA ILE A 194 -16.34 -2.50 11.89
C ILE A 194 -15.92 -3.97 11.89
N LEU A 195 -16.87 -4.90 11.83
CA LEU A 195 -16.58 -6.33 11.79
C LEU A 195 -15.69 -6.67 10.58
N GLY A 196 -16.00 -6.13 9.40
CA GLY A 196 -15.20 -6.31 8.18
C GLY A 196 -13.77 -5.78 8.33
N LEU A 197 -13.58 -4.59 8.90
CA LEU A 197 -12.25 -4.01 9.14
C LEU A 197 -11.41 -4.88 10.10
N VAL A 198 -12.03 -5.37 11.18
CA VAL A 198 -11.35 -6.23 12.16
C VAL A 198 -10.95 -7.57 11.54
N VAL A 199 -11.90 -8.26 10.88
CA VAL A 199 -11.65 -9.56 10.26
C VAL A 199 -10.63 -9.43 9.12
N SER A 200 -10.73 -8.39 8.28
CA SER A 200 -9.75 -8.13 7.22
C SER A 200 -8.35 -7.90 7.77
N SER A 201 -8.22 -7.18 8.89
CA SER A 201 -6.92 -6.94 9.53
C SER A 201 -6.33 -8.23 10.09
N PHE A 202 -7.16 -9.07 10.72
CA PHE A 202 -6.75 -10.38 11.21
C PHE A 202 -6.31 -11.31 10.07
N CYS A 203 -7.10 -11.39 9.00
CA CYS A 203 -6.75 -12.22 7.84
C CYS A 203 -5.48 -11.73 7.14
N TYR A 204 -5.25 -10.41 7.04
CA TYR A 204 -3.98 -9.90 6.52
C TYR A 204 -2.80 -10.46 7.30
N LEU A 205 -2.82 -10.39 8.64
CA LEU A 205 -1.76 -10.91 9.49
C LEU A 205 -1.65 -12.44 9.49
N GLN A 206 -2.73 -13.16 9.14
CA GLN A 206 -2.68 -14.62 9.00
C GLN A 206 -1.90 -15.04 7.75
N PHE A 207 -1.99 -14.28 6.66
CA PHE A 207 -1.36 -14.62 5.38
C PHE A 207 -0.04 -13.90 5.15
N PHE A 208 0.10 -12.68 5.67
CA PHE A 208 1.24 -11.80 5.45
C PHE A 208 1.93 -11.45 6.78
N PRO A 209 3.27 -11.47 6.81
CA PRO A 209 4.04 -11.02 7.97
C PRO A 209 3.88 -9.51 8.23
N MET A 210 4.28 -9.09 9.42
CA MET A 210 4.30 -7.66 9.76
C MET A 210 5.21 -6.90 8.77
N PRO A 211 4.85 -5.67 8.36
CA PRO A 211 5.66 -4.88 7.44
C PRO A 211 7.10 -4.60 7.89
N SER A 212 7.41 -4.80 9.17
CA SER A 212 8.75 -4.66 9.75
C SER A 212 9.66 -5.87 9.55
N ASP A 213 9.13 -7.00 9.08
CA ASP A 213 9.87 -8.24 8.90
C ASP A 213 10.71 -8.20 7.60
N GLU A 214 11.87 -8.87 7.59
CA GLU A 214 12.78 -8.89 6.43
C GLU A 214 12.14 -9.51 5.18
N ASN A 215 11.16 -10.40 5.40
CA ASN A 215 10.35 -11.04 4.35
C ASN A 215 8.93 -10.47 4.25
N GLY A 216 8.71 -9.25 4.76
CA GLY A 216 7.42 -8.52 4.81
C GLY A 216 6.64 -8.47 3.49
N LEU A 217 7.35 -8.59 2.36
CA LEU A 217 6.76 -8.51 1.02
C LEU A 217 6.01 -9.79 0.60
N TRP A 218 6.35 -10.94 1.17
CA TRP A 218 5.89 -12.24 0.69
C TRP A 218 4.93 -12.92 1.68
N PRO A 219 3.92 -13.68 1.18
CA PRO A 219 3.09 -14.50 2.05
C PRO A 219 3.92 -15.52 2.84
N HIS A 220 3.46 -15.89 4.04
CA HIS A 220 4.14 -16.88 4.88
C HIS A 220 4.40 -18.23 4.19
N ALA A 221 3.56 -18.60 3.22
CA ALA A 221 3.74 -19.82 2.43
C ALA A 221 4.96 -19.73 1.50
N TYR A 222 5.13 -18.60 0.82
CA TYR A 222 6.24 -18.39 -0.12
C TYR A 222 7.59 -18.38 0.62
N ALA A 223 7.66 -17.73 1.77
CA ALA A 223 8.86 -17.73 2.62
C ALA A 223 9.27 -19.16 3.04
N ARG A 224 8.30 -20.02 3.41
CA ARG A 224 8.57 -21.43 3.76
C ARG A 224 9.11 -22.25 2.58
N HIS A 225 8.61 -22.01 1.37
CA HIS A 225 9.06 -22.73 0.16
C HIS A 225 10.51 -22.42 -0.21
N ILE A 226 10.97 -21.18 -0.02
CA ILE A 226 12.35 -20.78 -0.33
C ILE A 226 13.33 -21.18 0.77
N LEU A 227 12.91 -21.14 2.03
CA LEU A 227 13.77 -21.44 3.17
C LEU A 227 13.96 -22.95 3.40
N ASN A 228 13.03 -23.80 2.92
CA ASN A 228 13.11 -25.26 3.06
C ASN A 228 12.78 -25.99 1.74
N PRO A 229 13.57 -25.83 0.65
CA PRO A 229 13.32 -26.52 -0.61
C PRO A 229 13.40 -28.05 -0.44
N ASP A 230 14.37 -28.53 0.34
CA ASP A 230 14.68 -29.95 0.51
C ASP A 230 13.58 -30.73 1.27
N GLN A 231 12.79 -30.06 2.11
CA GLN A 231 11.70 -30.72 2.85
C GLN A 231 10.48 -31.02 1.96
N LEU A 232 10.30 -30.27 0.87
CA LEU A 232 9.20 -30.49 -0.07
C LEU A 232 9.55 -31.59 -1.07
N GLU A 233 10.81 -31.68 -1.49
CA GLU A 233 11.29 -32.77 -2.35
C GLU A 233 11.23 -34.12 -1.61
N ASN A 234 11.62 -34.15 -0.33
CA ASN A 234 11.53 -35.35 0.51
C ASN A 234 10.09 -35.77 0.86
N ASN A 235 9.11 -34.85 0.81
CA ASN A 235 7.69 -35.16 1.04
C ASN A 235 6.91 -35.43 -0.25
N ALA A 236 7.45 -35.08 -1.42
CA ALA A 236 6.84 -35.34 -2.72
C ALA A 236 7.19 -36.72 -3.30
N GLN A 237 8.20 -37.40 -2.73
CA GLN A 237 8.48 -38.80 -3.03
C GLN A 237 7.51 -39.67 -2.20
N PRO A 238 6.52 -40.36 -2.81
CA PRO A 238 5.64 -41.22 -2.03
C PRO A 238 6.48 -42.34 -1.44
N THR A 239 6.25 -42.65 -0.18
CA THR A 239 6.78 -43.81 0.55
C THR A 239 6.62 -45.08 -0.30
N SER A 240 7.63 -45.41 -1.11
CA SER A 240 7.72 -46.71 -1.77
C SER A 240 8.25 -47.69 -0.74
N VAL A 241 7.30 -48.30 -0.03
CA VAL A 241 7.35 -49.60 0.62
C VAL A 241 8.66 -50.36 0.42
N ASP A 242 9.35 -50.62 1.54
CA ASP A 242 10.43 -51.58 1.68
C ASP A 242 10.19 -52.87 0.87
N ARG A 243 11.13 -53.22 0.01
CA ARG A 243 11.39 -54.64 -0.34
C ARG A 243 12.90 -54.88 -0.36
N PRO A 244 13.43 -55.71 0.56
CA PRO A 244 14.78 -56.23 0.44
C PRO A 244 14.77 -57.40 -0.54
N ASN A 245 15.65 -57.44 -1.54
CA ASN A 245 16.07 -58.68 -2.22
C ASN A 245 17.37 -58.52 -3.03
N SER A 246 18.43 -59.07 -2.43
CA SER A 246 19.66 -59.68 -2.96
C SER A 246 19.77 -60.04 -4.46
N LEU A 247 20.89 -59.66 -5.12
CA LEU A 247 22.01 -60.53 -5.58
C LEU A 247 23.02 -59.76 -6.49
N PRO A 248 24.32 -60.14 -6.53
CA PRO A 248 25.41 -59.33 -7.11
C PRO A 248 25.83 -59.72 -8.54
N ASN A 249 26.45 -58.75 -9.22
CA ASN A 249 27.43 -58.85 -10.34
C ASN A 249 27.16 -59.81 -11.51
N GLY A 250 26.91 -59.23 -12.69
CA GLY A 250 27.13 -59.86 -13.99
C GLY A 250 27.69 -58.83 -14.98
N SER A 251 28.97 -58.96 -15.30
CA SER A 251 29.73 -58.11 -16.22
C SER A 251 29.43 -58.41 -17.69
N PHE A 252 29.13 -57.40 -18.51
CA PHE A 252 29.35 -57.46 -19.95
C PHE A 252 29.94 -56.12 -20.45
N ARG A 253 31.08 -56.22 -21.13
CA ARG A 253 31.97 -55.13 -21.53
C ARG A 253 31.85 -54.97 -23.05
N SER A 254 31.62 -53.77 -23.55
CA SER A 254 32.10 -53.38 -24.89
C SER A 254 32.47 -51.90 -24.90
N PRO A 255 33.63 -51.52 -25.47
CA PRO A 255 34.20 -50.18 -25.39
C PRO A 255 33.65 -49.31 -26.52
N ASN A 256 33.33 -48.05 -26.20
CA ASN A 256 33.49 -46.85 -27.05
C ASN A 256 32.76 -45.70 -26.34
N GLY A 257 33.53 -44.92 -25.57
CA GLY A 257 33.05 -43.72 -24.92
C GLY A 257 32.88 -42.58 -25.93
N LEU A 258 31.65 -42.07 -26.02
CA LEU A 258 31.33 -40.74 -26.52
C LEU A 258 30.35 -40.15 -25.50
N GLU A 259 30.89 -39.33 -24.59
CA GLU A 259 30.10 -38.52 -23.66
C GLU A 259 29.30 -37.48 -24.46
N MET A 260 27.97 -37.53 -24.38
CA MET A 260 27.10 -36.44 -24.81
C MET A 260 26.72 -35.65 -23.55
N GLY A 261 27.48 -34.59 -23.30
CA GLY A 261 27.27 -33.67 -22.18
C GLY A 261 25.91 -32.96 -22.30
N ASN A 262 25.21 -32.88 -21.17
CA ASN A 262 23.92 -32.22 -21.00
C ASN A 262 24.06 -30.69 -21.01
N THR A 263 24.24 -30.10 -22.20
CA THR A 263 24.50 -28.66 -22.40
C THR A 263 23.26 -27.76 -22.27
N GLY A 264 22.20 -28.19 -21.58
CA GLY A 264 20.94 -27.43 -21.45
C GLY A 264 20.73 -26.74 -20.09
N GLN A 265 21.41 -27.19 -19.03
CA GLN A 265 21.06 -26.80 -17.66
C GLN A 265 21.99 -25.72 -17.06
N GLY A 266 23.23 -25.63 -17.55
CA GLY A 266 24.19 -24.61 -17.11
C GLY A 266 23.89 -23.20 -17.63
N GLN A 267 23.43 -23.06 -18.88
CA GLN A 267 23.19 -21.75 -19.48
C GLN A 267 22.01 -20.98 -18.85
N ALA A 268 21.00 -21.69 -18.34
CA ALA A 268 19.87 -21.06 -17.65
C ALA A 268 20.25 -20.56 -16.24
N LEU A 269 21.11 -21.30 -15.54
CA LEU A 269 21.66 -20.91 -14.25
C LEU A 269 22.59 -19.70 -14.37
N ASP A 270 23.46 -19.66 -15.38
CA ASP A 270 24.36 -18.53 -15.62
C ASP A 270 23.62 -17.24 -15.99
N PHE A 271 22.50 -17.33 -16.73
CA PHE A 271 21.67 -16.16 -17.03
C PHE A 271 20.92 -15.62 -15.80
N MET A 272 20.49 -16.51 -14.89
CA MET A 272 19.85 -16.11 -13.63
C MET A 272 20.85 -15.57 -12.61
N GLU A 273 22.10 -16.02 -12.65
CA GLU A 273 23.17 -15.56 -11.76
C GLU A 273 23.80 -14.24 -12.23
N ALA A 274 23.83 -13.99 -13.54
CA ALA A 274 24.21 -12.69 -14.12
C ALA A 274 23.21 -11.57 -13.76
N GLY A 275 21.92 -11.89 -13.61
CA GLY A 275 20.88 -10.95 -13.15
C GLY A 275 21.00 -10.57 -11.67
N ARG A 276 21.76 -11.33 -10.87
CA ARG A 276 21.92 -11.14 -9.42
C ARG A 276 23.11 -10.23 -9.05
N ARG A 277 24.00 -9.91 -10.01
CA ARG A 277 25.18 -9.05 -9.77
C ARG A 277 24.97 -7.57 -10.13
N TYR A 278 23.79 -7.19 -10.62
CA TYR A 278 23.46 -5.81 -10.99
C TYR A 278 22.08 -5.39 -10.43
N GLN A 279 21.87 -5.54 -9.13
CA GLN A 279 20.85 -4.82 -8.36
C GLN A 279 21.40 -4.45 -6.99
#